data_AF-A0A916QQP9-F1
#
_entry.id   AF-A0A916QQP9-F1
#
_cell.length_a   1.000
_cell.length_b   1.000
_cell.length_c   1.000
_cell.angle_alpha   90.00
_cell.angle_beta   90.00
_cell.angle_gamma   90.00
#
_symmetry.space_group_name_H-M   'P 1'
#
loop_
_entity.id
_entity.type
_entity.pdbx_description
1 polymer ?
#
loop_
_entity_poly.entity_id
_entity_poly.type
_entity_poly.pdbx_seq_one_letter_code
_entity_poly.pdbx_strand_id
1 'polypeptide(L)'
;MYFLANRLNPPNLDIPLTIITHDMFWRFSPLTYPESYVNEYDLSLLEWLKKVNIVFTISEKTRKDILSVFPEFSGKIKAVPISGFPTKSNASQRLLDLAENSHESNDELPIFYLPSSFGVYKDHLTLLKAGIKLAQKI
;
A
#
# COMPACT_ATOMS: atom_id res chain seq x y z
N MET A 1 -9.39 -6.71 8.06
CA MET A 1 -8.81 -5.49 8.68
C MET A 1 -9.32 -4.21 8.01
N TYR A 2 -9.08 -4.01 6.70
CA TYR A 2 -9.52 -2.82 5.95
C TYR A 2 -11.04 -2.51 6.02
N PHE A 3 -11.88 -3.55 5.97
CA PHE A 3 -13.34 -3.41 6.04
C PHE A 3 -13.85 -2.73 7.33
N LEU A 4 -13.21 -2.99 8.47
CA LEU A 4 -13.63 -2.40 9.74
C LEU A 4 -13.07 -0.99 9.90
N ALA A 5 -11.80 -0.79 9.53
CA ALA A 5 -11.12 0.50 9.70
C ALA A 5 -11.77 1.64 8.89
N ASN A 6 -12.24 1.34 7.67
CA ASN A 6 -12.88 2.31 6.78
C ASN A 6 -14.35 2.63 7.15
N ARG A 7 -14.85 2.07 8.26
CA ARG A 7 -16.21 2.30 8.79
C ARG A 7 -16.19 2.90 10.20
N LEU A 8 -15.01 3.17 10.76
CA LEU A 8 -14.90 3.77 12.07
C LEU A 8 -15.17 5.26 11.98
N ASN A 9 -15.92 5.80 12.93
CA ASN A 9 -16.14 7.22 13.05
C ASN A 9 -15.06 7.86 13.92
N PRO A 10 -14.66 9.11 13.65
CA PRO A 10 -13.67 9.80 14.46
C PRO A 10 -14.16 10.03 15.90
N PRO A 11 -13.38 9.66 16.94
CA PRO A 11 -13.80 9.76 18.33
C PRO A 11 -14.00 11.22 18.76
N ASN A 12 -14.96 11.51 19.65
CA ASN A 12 -15.20 12.86 20.16
C ASN A 12 -14.27 13.21 21.32
N LEU A 13 -13.06 13.64 20.98
CA LEU A 13 -12.03 14.01 21.94
C LEU A 13 -11.64 15.48 21.75
N ASP A 14 -11.38 16.19 22.85
CA ASP A 14 -10.96 17.60 22.87
C ASP A 14 -9.43 17.75 22.79
N ILE A 15 -8.78 16.88 22.02
CA ILE A 15 -7.33 16.87 21.81
C ILE A 15 -7.01 16.83 20.33
N PRO A 16 -5.82 17.30 19.89
CA PRO A 16 -5.43 17.21 18.49
C PRO A 16 -5.47 15.77 17.98
N LEU A 17 -6.19 15.56 16.87
CA LEU A 17 -6.38 14.26 16.26
C LEU A 17 -5.71 14.21 14.89
N THR A 18 -5.05 13.09 14.61
CA THR A 18 -4.33 12.84 13.37
C THR A 18 -4.72 11.49 12.81
N ILE A 19 -4.73 11.35 11.48
CA ILE A 19 -4.81 10.04 10.82
C ILE A 19 -3.62 9.80 9.90
N ILE A 20 -3.30 8.52 9.72
CA ILE A 20 -2.34 8.04 8.73
C ILE A 20 -3.09 7.22 7.68
N THR A 21 -3.08 7.68 6.43
CA THR A 21 -3.75 7.00 5.31
C THR A 21 -2.72 6.32 4.43
N HIS A 22 -2.89 5.01 4.25
CA HIS A 22 -1.99 4.18 3.44
C HIS A 22 -2.38 4.24 1.96
N ASP A 23 -3.67 4.11 1.67
CA ASP A 23 -4.23 4.12 0.32
C ASP A 23 -5.72 4.52 0.34
N MET A 24 -6.30 4.64 -0.85
CA MET A 24 -7.75 4.68 -1.08
C MET A 24 -8.19 3.45 -1.88
N PHE A 25 -7.82 2.27 -1.40
CA PHE A 25 -7.92 1.04 -2.21
C PHE A 25 -9.35 0.74 -2.72
N TRP A 26 -10.38 1.23 -2.04
CA TRP A 26 -11.78 1.08 -2.45
C TRP A 26 -12.16 1.82 -3.72
N ARG A 27 -11.42 2.86 -4.10
CA ARG A 27 -11.65 3.62 -5.33
C ARG A 27 -11.24 2.87 -6.60
N PHE A 28 -10.61 1.71 -6.49
CA PHE A 28 -10.30 0.82 -7.61
C PHE A 28 -11.40 -0.25 -7.84
N SER A 29 -12.62 0.00 -7.35
CA SER A 29 -13.79 -0.83 -7.65
C SER A 29 -14.00 -1.02 -9.16
N PRO A 30 -14.49 -2.19 -9.63
CA PRO A 30 -14.85 -3.39 -8.88
C PRO A 30 -13.67 -4.35 -8.58
N LEU A 31 -12.44 -3.96 -8.92
CA LEU A 31 -11.27 -4.84 -8.78
C LEU A 31 -10.93 -5.17 -7.32
N THR A 32 -11.39 -4.33 -6.38
CA THR A 32 -10.98 -4.38 -4.97
C THR A 32 -12.16 -4.56 -4.02
N TYR A 33 -13.23 -3.81 -4.24
CA TYR A 33 -14.48 -3.85 -3.48
C TYR A 33 -15.69 -3.66 -4.40
N PRO A 34 -16.89 -4.09 -3.99
CA PRO A 34 -18.13 -3.73 -4.67
C PRO A 34 -18.30 -2.21 -4.78
N GLU A 35 -18.89 -1.73 -5.87
CA GLU A 35 -19.09 -0.29 -6.12
C GLU A 35 -19.89 0.40 -5.01
N SER A 36 -20.80 -0.33 -4.37
CA SER A 36 -21.59 0.18 -3.25
C SER A 36 -20.74 0.67 -2.08
N TYR A 37 -19.51 0.19 -1.94
CA TYR A 37 -18.62 0.56 -0.83
C TYR A 37 -17.86 1.86 -1.11
N VAL A 38 -17.81 2.31 -2.38
CA VAL A 38 -17.08 3.53 -2.75
C VAL A 38 -17.65 4.73 -2.01
N ASN A 39 -18.96 4.94 -2.13
CA ASN A 39 -19.64 6.06 -1.47
C ASN A 39 -19.58 5.93 0.05
N GLU A 40 -19.74 4.72 0.58
CA GLU A 40 -19.71 4.48 2.02
C GLU A 40 -18.37 4.89 2.64
N TYR A 41 -17.25 4.45 2.03
CA TYR A 41 -15.92 4.74 2.53
C TYR A 41 -15.46 6.16 2.23
N ASP A 42 -15.91 6.75 1.11
CA ASP A 42 -15.68 8.18 0.84
C ASP A 42 -16.37 9.04 1.91
N LEU A 43 -17.59 8.69 2.33
CA LEU A 43 -18.29 9.39 3.42
C LEU A 43 -17.59 9.20 4.76
N SER A 44 -17.14 7.99 5.10
CA SER A 44 -16.37 7.77 6.34
C SER A 44 -15.07 8.57 6.35
N LEU A 45 -14.32 8.56 5.23
CA LEU A 45 -13.10 9.37 5.11
C LEU A 45 -13.43 10.86 5.23
N LEU A 46 -14.52 11.34 4.64
CA LEU A 46 -14.96 12.73 4.76
C LEU A 46 -15.22 13.12 6.21
N GLU A 47 -15.84 12.26 7.02
CA GLU A 47 -16.06 12.53 8.46
C GLU A 47 -14.72 12.68 9.20
N TRP A 48 -13.77 11.79 8.95
CA TRP A 48 -12.42 11.92 9.49
C TRP A 48 -11.74 13.21 9.02
N LEU A 49 -11.78 13.48 7.72
CA LEU A 49 -11.20 14.69 7.13
C LEU A 49 -11.81 15.95 7.71
N LYS A 50 -13.08 15.97 8.13
CA LYS A 50 -13.65 17.16 8.80
C LYS A 50 -13.10 17.36 10.21
N LYS A 51 -12.81 16.27 10.93
CA LYS A 51 -12.51 16.31 12.37
C LYS A 51 -11.03 16.40 12.72
N VAL A 52 -10.16 15.77 11.94
CA VAL A 52 -8.72 15.72 12.23
C VAL A 52 -8.02 17.06 11.95
N ASN A 53 -6.96 17.34 12.68
CA ASN A 53 -6.13 18.52 12.48
C ASN A 53 -5.15 18.34 11.32
N ILE A 54 -4.62 17.12 11.14
CA ILE A 54 -3.67 16.78 10.09
C ILE A 54 -3.89 15.35 9.59
N VAL A 55 -3.57 15.13 8.31
CA VAL A 55 -3.65 13.83 7.64
C VAL A 55 -2.28 13.54 7.06
N PHE A 56 -1.68 12.44 7.48
CA PHE A 56 -0.43 11.94 6.91
C PHE A 56 -0.73 10.87 5.87
N THR A 57 -0.23 11.04 4.65
CA THR A 57 -0.28 10.00 3.63
C THR A 57 1.08 9.36 3.47
N ILE A 58 1.12 8.04 3.30
CA ILE A 58 2.41 7.32 3.22
C ILE A 58 3.15 7.54 1.89
N SER A 59 2.53 8.25 0.95
CA SER A 59 3.09 8.58 -0.36
C SER A 59 2.45 9.84 -0.95
N GLU A 60 3.13 10.47 -1.89
CA GLU A 60 2.55 11.55 -2.72
C GLU A 60 1.43 11.03 -3.63
N LYS A 61 1.47 9.76 -4.01
CA LYS A 61 0.37 9.15 -4.77
C LYS A 61 -0.92 9.15 -3.95
N THR A 62 -0.88 8.61 -2.74
CA THR A 62 -2.04 8.58 -1.84
C THR A 62 -2.55 10.00 -1.55
N ARG A 63 -1.64 10.97 -1.39
CA ARG A 63 -2.00 12.38 -1.27
C ARG A 63 -2.81 12.89 -2.47
N LYS A 64 -2.32 12.65 -3.69
CA LYS A 64 -3.03 13.05 -4.92
C LYS A 64 -4.38 12.35 -5.05
N ASP A 65 -4.44 11.07 -4.71
CA ASP A 65 -5.67 10.29 -4.77
C ASP A 65 -6.74 10.90 -3.84
N ILE A 66 -6.39 11.22 -2.59
CA ILE A 66 -7.33 11.89 -1.64
C ILE A 66 -7.73 13.27 -2.16
N LEU A 67 -6.78 14.09 -2.61
CA LEU A 67 -7.07 15.45 -3.07
C LEU A 67 -7.88 15.51 -4.37
N SER A 68 -7.87 14.44 -5.16
CA SER A 68 -8.73 14.32 -6.35
C SER A 68 -10.21 14.20 -5.98
N VAL A 69 -10.51 13.71 -4.77
CA VAL A 69 -11.87 13.50 -4.26
C VAL A 69 -12.27 14.64 -3.32
N PHE A 70 -11.34 15.10 -2.47
CA PHE A 70 -11.60 16.11 -1.44
C PHE A 70 -10.56 17.26 -1.48
N PRO A 71 -10.58 18.09 -2.54
CA PRO A 71 -9.58 19.13 -2.76
C PRO A 71 -9.54 20.20 -1.65
N GLU A 72 -10.65 20.43 -0.96
CA GLU A 72 -10.80 21.44 0.09
C GLU A 72 -9.93 21.19 1.32
N PHE A 73 -9.45 19.96 1.54
CA PHE A 73 -8.58 19.61 2.67
C PHE A 73 -7.08 19.70 2.36
N SER A 74 -6.71 20.25 1.19
CA SER A 74 -5.30 20.39 0.74
C SER A 74 -4.35 21.00 1.78
N GLY A 75 -4.82 21.93 2.60
CA GLY A 75 -4.02 22.58 3.65
C GLY A 75 -3.47 21.64 4.71
N LYS A 76 -4.18 20.54 5.02
CA LYS A 76 -3.84 19.63 6.13
C LYS A 76 -3.41 18.23 5.74
N ILE A 77 -3.39 17.91 4.44
CA ILE A 77 -2.93 16.62 3.93
C ILE A 77 -1.46 16.73 3.53
N LYS A 78 -0.59 15.98 4.23
CA LYS A 78 0.86 15.97 4.04
C LYS A 78 1.35 14.57 3.73
N ALA A 79 2.19 14.42 2.71
CA ALA A 79 2.84 13.15 2.45
C ALA A 79 4.06 12.99 3.36
N VAL A 80 4.13 11.86 4.05
CA VAL A 80 5.28 11.44 4.85
C VAL A 80 5.59 10.00 4.43
N PRO A 81 6.60 9.79 3.57
CA PRO A 81 6.98 8.46 3.13
C PRO A 81 7.30 7.54 4.30
N ILE A 82 6.66 6.37 4.35
CA ILE A 82 6.99 5.33 5.32
C ILE A 82 8.10 4.46 4.72
N SER A 83 9.21 4.35 5.44
CA SER A 83 10.31 3.43 5.11
C SER A 83 10.37 2.29 6.12
N GLY A 84 10.70 1.09 5.64
CA GLY A 84 11.08 0.00 6.53
C GLY A 84 12.31 0.38 7.34
N PHE A 85 12.37 -0.05 8.61
CA PHE A 85 13.58 0.10 9.39
C PHE A 85 14.62 -0.90 8.87
N PRO A 86 15.83 -0.47 8.47
CA PRO A 86 16.89 -1.41 8.12
C PRO A 86 17.23 -2.22 9.37
N THR A 87 16.84 -3.49 9.40
CA THR A 87 17.22 -4.40 10.48
C THR A 87 18.73 -4.60 10.41
N LYS A 88 19.48 -3.99 11.34
CA LYS A 88 20.91 -4.28 11.60
C LYS A 88 21.13 -5.69 12.17
N SER A 89 20.20 -6.62 11.97
CA SER A 89 20.29 -7.96 12.54
C SER A 89 20.78 -8.95 11.49
N ASN A 90 21.62 -9.87 11.96
CA ASN A 90 22.09 -11.05 11.22
C ASN A 90 20.94 -11.95 10.73
N ALA A 91 19.67 -11.63 11.00
CA ALA A 91 18.51 -12.34 10.47
C ALA A 91 18.33 -12.11 8.96
N SER A 92 18.61 -10.90 8.48
CA SER A 92 18.63 -10.59 7.03
C SER A 92 19.70 -11.42 6.33
N GLN A 93 20.89 -11.52 6.93
CA GLN A 93 21.99 -12.35 6.44
C GLN A 93 21.61 -13.84 6.48
N ARG A 94 21.07 -14.35 7.59
CA ARG A 94 20.62 -15.75 7.69
C ARG A 94 19.54 -16.12 6.68
N LEU A 95 18.62 -15.20 6.35
CA LEU A 95 17.60 -15.45 5.33
C LEU A 95 18.20 -15.47 3.92
N LEU A 96 19.22 -14.65 3.65
CA LEU A 96 20.01 -14.72 2.42
C LEU A 96 20.81 -16.03 2.38
N ASP A 97 21.51 -16.39 3.44
CA ASP A 97 22.28 -17.62 3.56
C ASP A 97 21.38 -18.86 3.39
N LEU A 98 20.15 -18.85 3.93
CA LEU A 98 19.17 -19.93 3.74
C LEU A 98 18.64 -19.99 2.31
N ALA A 99 18.45 -18.84 1.65
CA ALA A 99 18.07 -18.81 0.24
C ALA A 99 19.20 -19.36 -0.64
N GLU A 100 20.44 -18.91 -0.41
CA GLU A 100 21.65 -19.40 -1.09
C GLU A 100 21.86 -20.90 -0.88
N ASN A 101 21.67 -21.42 0.33
CA ASN A 101 21.82 -22.85 0.63
C ASN A 101 20.64 -23.74 0.17
N SER A 102 19.51 -23.14 -0.25
CA SER A 102 18.36 -23.87 -0.80
C SER A 102 18.44 -24.06 -2.33
N HIS A 103 19.40 -23.41 -2.98
CA HIS A 103 19.69 -23.59 -4.40
C HIS A 103 20.78 -24.66 -4.54
N GLU A 104 20.39 -25.88 -4.94
CA GLU A 104 21.31 -26.73 -5.70
C GLU A 104 21.66 -25.94 -6.98
N SER A 105 22.88 -25.40 -7.02
CA SER A 105 23.23 -24.29 -7.89
C SER A 105 23.35 -24.69 -9.36
N ASN A 106 22.49 -24.12 -10.20
CA ASN A 106 22.90 -23.73 -11.55
C ASN A 106 23.43 -22.29 -11.43
N ASP A 107 24.71 -22.15 -11.09
CA ASP A 107 25.41 -20.87 -10.86
C ASP A 107 25.42 -19.92 -12.09
N GLU A 108 24.84 -20.33 -13.22
CA GLU A 108 24.85 -19.57 -14.47
C GLU A 108 23.54 -18.81 -14.78
N LEU A 109 22.48 -18.98 -13.98
CA LEU A 109 21.17 -18.37 -14.27
C LEU A 109 20.80 -17.21 -13.33
N PRO A 110 20.32 -16.06 -13.86
CA PRO A 110 19.86 -14.95 -13.02
C PRO A 110 18.57 -15.31 -12.26
N ILE A 111 18.54 -15.00 -10.95
CA ILE A 111 17.38 -15.22 -10.07
C ILE A 111 16.65 -13.90 -9.83
N PHE A 112 15.32 -13.90 -9.99
CA PHE A 112 14.45 -12.75 -9.75
C PHE A 112 13.54 -13.01 -8.54
N TYR A 113 13.61 -12.14 -7.53
CA TYR A 113 12.75 -12.22 -6.34
C TYR A 113 11.58 -11.25 -6.42
N LEU A 114 10.37 -11.72 -6.09
CA LEU A 114 9.17 -10.89 -5.88
C LEU A 114 8.57 -11.21 -4.50
N PRO A 115 9.03 -10.55 -3.41
CA PRO A 115 8.52 -10.78 -2.07
C PRO A 115 7.20 -10.03 -1.85
N SER A 116 6.16 -10.41 -2.61
CA SER A 116 4.85 -9.77 -2.57
C SER A 116 3.77 -10.80 -2.31
N SER A 117 2.92 -10.54 -1.31
CA SER A 117 1.71 -11.34 -1.12
C SER A 117 0.79 -11.22 -2.34
N PHE A 118 0.11 -12.32 -2.70
CA PHE A 118 -0.83 -12.32 -3.80
C PHE A 118 -1.94 -11.27 -3.59
N GLY A 119 -2.15 -10.44 -4.60
CA GLY A 119 -3.17 -9.39 -4.60
C GLY A 119 -3.40 -8.89 -6.02
N VAL A 120 -4.68 -8.73 -6.40
CA VAL A 120 -5.10 -8.38 -7.77
C VAL A 120 -4.41 -7.09 -8.25
N TYR A 121 -4.28 -6.11 -7.35
CA TYR A 121 -3.69 -4.80 -7.59
C TYR A 121 -2.16 -4.76 -7.69
N LYS A 122 -1.48 -5.86 -7.36
CA LYS A 122 -0.02 -5.97 -7.43
C LYS A 122 0.47 -6.48 -8.80
N ASP A 123 -0.47 -6.78 -9.69
CA ASP A 123 -0.24 -7.13 -11.09
C ASP A 123 0.87 -8.17 -11.32
N HIS A 124 0.82 -9.26 -10.54
CA HIS A 124 1.73 -10.39 -10.66
C HIS A 124 1.75 -10.98 -12.07
N LEU A 125 0.63 -10.90 -12.80
CA LEU A 125 0.51 -11.42 -14.15
C LEU A 125 1.41 -10.65 -15.14
N THR A 126 1.53 -9.34 -14.99
CA THR A 126 2.45 -8.55 -15.81
C THR A 126 3.90 -8.96 -15.58
N LEU A 127 4.31 -9.24 -14.34
CA LEU A 127 5.65 -9.77 -14.06
C LEU A 127 5.86 -11.12 -14.76
N LEU A 128 4.91 -12.05 -14.64
CA LEU A 128 5.01 -13.37 -15.28
C LEU A 128 5.10 -13.25 -16.81
N LYS A 129 4.25 -12.41 -17.42
CA LYS A 129 4.30 -12.13 -18.86
C LYS A 129 5.64 -11.52 -19.28
N ALA A 130 6.21 -10.63 -18.48
CA ALA A 130 7.52 -10.06 -18.74
C ALA A 130 8.62 -11.12 -18.66
N GLY A 131 8.57 -12.01 -17.66
CA GLY A 131 9.48 -13.15 -17.51
C GLY A 131 9.42 -14.10 -18.72
N ILE A 132 8.21 -14.46 -19.18
CA ILE A 132 8.02 -15.29 -20.38
C ILE A 132 8.61 -14.60 -21.62
N LYS A 133 8.33 -13.31 -21.81
CA LYS A 133 8.87 -12.54 -22.94
C LYS A 133 10.39 -12.44 -22.91
N LEU A 134 10.99 -12.33 -21.72
CA LEU A 134 12.44 -12.33 -21.55
C LEU A 134 13.01 -13.70 -21.93
N ALA A 135 12.42 -14.78 -21.43
CA ALA A 135 12.84 -16.14 -21.74
C ALA A 135 12.73 -16.50 -23.24
N GLN A 136 11.78 -15.89 -23.96
CA GLN A 136 11.63 -16.06 -25.42
C GLN A 136 12.67 -15.31 -26.25
N LYS A 137 13.43 -14.38 -25.65
CA LYS A 137 14.46 -13.58 -26.32
C LYS A 137 15.88 -14.10 -26.09
N ILE A 138 16.04 -15.06 -25.19
CA ILE A 138 17.27 -15.79 -24.90
C ILE A 138 17.23 -17.08 -25.72
#